data_AF-A0A2R4VVX3-F1
#
_entry.id   AF-A0A2R4VVX3-F1
#
_cell.length_a   1.000
_cell.length_b   1.000
_cell.length_c   1.000
_cell.angle_alpha   90.00
_cell.angle_beta   90.00
_cell.angle_gamma   90.00
#
_symmetry.space_group_name_H-M   'P 1'
#
loop_
_entity.id
_entity.type
_entity.pdbx_description
1 polymer ?
#
loop_
_entity_poly.entity_id
_entity_poly.type
_entity_poly.pdbx_seq_one_letter_code
_entity_poly.pdbx_strand_id
1 'polypeptide(L)' 'MIHKILDAIDKAVAEKRENGQLDEWFKSGAAKRFCEKISVGRKHYYPALLLYLERNGGQHV' A
#
# COMPACT_ATOMS: atom_id res chain seq x y z
N MET A 1 -2.49 -17.19 -4.47
CA MET A 1 -3.23 -16.45 -3.42
C MET A 1 -2.54 -15.15 -2.99
N ILE A 2 -1.20 -15.12 -2.86
CA ILE A 2 -0.38 -13.90 -2.67
C ILE A 2 -0.74 -12.78 -3.67
N HIS A 3 -0.96 -13.14 -4.94
CA HIS A 3 -1.29 -12.18 -5.99
C HIS A 3 -2.57 -11.39 -5.70
N LYS A 4 -3.59 -11.97 -5.05
CA LYS A 4 -4.84 -11.25 -4.74
C LYS A 4 -4.67 -10.16 -3.69
N ILE A 5 -3.70 -10.32 -2.78
CA ILE A 5 -3.43 -9.32 -1.73
C ILE A 5 -2.63 -8.17 -2.33
N LEU A 6 -1.63 -8.46 -3.16
CA LEU A 6 -0.89 -7.43 -3.89
C LEU A 6 -1.80 -6.64 -4.83
N ASP A 7 -2.68 -7.31 -5.57
CA ASP A 7 -3.66 -6.67 -6.46
C ASP A 7 -4.62 -5.72 -5.70
N ALA A 8 -5.08 -6.14 -4.51
CA ALA A 8 -5.89 -5.29 -3.64
C ALA A 8 -5.13 -4.08 -3.09
N ILE A 9 -3.83 -4.23 -2.84
CA ILE A 9 -2.96 -3.13 -2.40
C ILE A 9 -2.70 -2.16 -3.55
N ASP A 10 -2.33 -2.66 -4.74
CA ASP A 10 -2.14 -1.86 -5.94
C ASP A 10 -3.39 -1.05 -6.28
N LYS A 11 -4.57 -1.68 -6.21
CA LYS A 11 -5.84 -1.00 -6.43
C LYS A 11 -6.08 0.11 -5.40
N ALA A 12 -5.82 -0.15 -4.12
CA ALA A 12 -5.98 0.86 -3.07
C ALA A 12 -4.98 2.01 -3.22
N VAL A 13 -3.72 1.71 -3.57
CA VAL A 13 -2.68 2.71 -3.85
C VAL A 13 -3.07 3.55 -5.06
N ALA A 14 -3.52 2.95 -6.16
CA ALA A 14 -3.96 3.66 -7.35
C ALA A 14 -5.15 4.58 -7.06
N GLU A 15 -6.17 4.09 -6.35
CA GLU A 15 -7.34 4.88 -5.95
C GLU A 15 -6.96 6.05 -5.04
N LYS A 16 -6.06 5.84 -4.07
CA LYS A 16 -5.59 6.92 -3.18
C LYS A 16 -4.66 7.91 -3.87
N ARG A 17 -3.89 7.46 -4.86
CA ARG A 17 -3.06 8.33 -5.71
C ARG A 17 -3.94 9.22 -6.59
N GLU A 18 -4.95 8.65 -7.24
CA GLU A 18 -5.88 9.39 -8.10
C GLU A 18 -6.66 10.45 -7.32
N ASN A 19 -7.04 10.13 -6.08
CA ASN A 19 -7.71 11.08 -5.18
C ASN A 19 -6.77 12.08 -4.49
N GLY A 20 -5.45 12.02 -4.71
CA GLY A 20 -4.46 12.87 -4.04
C GLY A 20 -4.32 12.64 -2.53
N GLN A 21 -4.96 11.59 -1.99
CA GLN A 21 -4.99 11.26 -0.56
C GLN A 21 -3.86 10.30 -0.14
N LEU A 22 -3.00 9.92 -1.08
CA LEU A 22 -1.97 8.92 -0.85
C LEU A 22 -1.04 9.29 0.31
N ASP A 23 -0.54 10.53 0.33
CA ASP A 23 0.41 11.01 1.34
C ASP A 23 -0.20 11.08 2.74
N GLU A 24 -1.44 11.57 2.85
CA GLU A 24 -2.23 11.60 4.09
C GLU A 24 -2.58 10.19 4.58
N TRP A 25 -2.88 9.28 3.65
CA TRP A 25 -3.18 7.88 3.94
C TRP A 25 -1.98 7.15 4.54
N PHE A 26 -0.75 7.52 4.14
CA PHE A 26 0.49 7.05 4.78
C PHE A 26 0.75 7.72 6.13
N LYS A 27 0.69 9.06 6.20
CA LYS A 27 0.96 9.82 7.42
C LYS A 27 0.01 9.48 8.57
N SER A 28 -1.26 9.22 8.27
CA SER A 28 -2.28 8.83 9.25
C SER A 28 -2.14 7.38 9.75
N GLY A 29 -1.27 6.58 9.14
CA GLY A 29 -1.16 5.14 9.43
C GLY A 29 -2.37 4.34 8.95
N ALA A 30 -3.29 4.93 8.18
CA ALA A 30 -4.43 4.24 7.61
C ALA A 30 -4.01 3.18 6.58
N ALA A 31 -2.93 3.42 5.83
CA ALA A 31 -2.32 2.42 4.95
C ALA A 31 -1.83 1.18 5.72
N LYS A 32 -1.27 1.37 6.93
CA LYS A 32 -0.83 0.28 7.80
C LYS A 32 -2.01 -0.56 8.28
N ARG A 33 -3.06 0.09 8.80
CA ARG A 33 -4.29 -0.60 9.25
C ARG A 33 -4.99 -1.34 8.12
N PHE A 34 -5.00 -0.77 6.91
CA PHE A 34 -5.52 -1.42 5.72
C PHE A 34 -4.73 -2.70 5.40
N CYS A 35 -3.41 -2.61 5.36
CA CYS A 35 -2.53 -3.77 5.15
C CYS A 35 -2.71 -4.83 6.22
N GLU A 36 -2.81 -4.46 7.51
CA GLU A 36 -3.05 -5.40 8.60
C GLU A 36 -4.41 -6.10 8.47
N LYS A 37 -5.45 -5.39 8.03
CA LYS A 37 -6.80 -5.94 7.82
C LYS A 37 -6.89 -6.91 6.65
N ILE A 38 -6.22 -6.63 5.53
CA ILE A 38 -6.21 -7.54 4.37
C ILE A 38 -5.19 -8.68 4.51
N SER A 39 -4.22 -8.51 5.39
CA SER A 39 -3.16 -9.49 5.66
C SER A 39 -3.44 -10.33 6.91
N VAL A 40 -4.68 -10.42 7.41
CA VAL A 40 -5.06 -11.31 8.53
C VAL A 40 -4.48 -12.72 8.27
N GLY A 41 -3.33 -13.01 8.88
CA GLY A 41 -2.54 -14.25 8.69
C GLY A 41 -1.12 -14.11 8.08
N ARG A 42 -0.71 -12.97 7.51
CA ARG A 42 0.59 -12.80 6.83
C ARG A 42 1.17 -11.38 7.00
N LYS A 43 1.80 -11.15 8.16
CA LYS A 43 2.41 -9.87 8.57
C LYS A 43 3.51 -9.31 7.64
N HIS A 44 3.94 -10.05 6.63
CA HIS A 44 5.05 -9.69 5.73
C HIS A 44 4.66 -8.74 4.59
N TYR A 45 3.38 -8.47 4.34
CA TYR A 45 2.96 -7.64 3.19
C TYR A 45 3.20 -6.15 3.40
N TYR A 46 3.24 -5.67 4.64
CA TYR A 46 3.48 -4.26 4.93
C TYR A 46 4.89 -3.78 4.52
N PRO A 47 5.99 -4.48 4.88
CA PRO A 47 7.31 -4.12 4.36
C PRO A 47 7.42 -4.26 2.84
N ALA A 48 6.72 -5.21 2.21
CA ALA A 48 6.68 -5.30 0.74
C ALA A 48 5.98 -4.10 0.09
N LEU A 49 4.92 -3.57 0.72
CA LEU A 49 4.26 -2.36 0.26
C LEU A 49 5.16 -1.13 0.40
N LEU A 50 5.85 -0.98 1.54
CA LEU A 50 6.82 0.11 1.72
C LEU A 50 7.91 0.07 0.66
N LEU A 51 8.50 -1.10 0.40
CA LEU A 51 9.51 -1.29 -0.65
C LEU A 51 8.96 -1.01 -2.06
N TYR A 52 7.72 -1.42 -2.35
CA TYR A 52 7.06 -1.14 -3.64
C TYR A 52 6.84 0.36 -3.84
N LEU A 53 6.50 1.08 -2.79
CA LEU A 53 6.27 2.52 -2.83
C LEU A 53 7.57 3.32 -2.82
N GLU A 54 8.62 2.88 -2.13
CA GLU A 54 9.95 3.48 -2.29
C GLU A 54 10.43 3.33 -3.74
N ARG A 55 10.18 2.17 -4.35
CA ARG A 55 10.54 1.89 -5.74
C ARG A 55 9.71 2.69 -6.76
N ASN A 56 8.41 2.91 -6.51
CA ASN A 56 7.53 3.63 -7.43
C ASN A 56 7.37 5.13 -7.13
N GLY A 57 7.58 5.54 -5.88
CA GLY A 57 7.56 6.93 -5.42
C GLY A 57 8.89 7.65 -5.63
N GLY A 58 9.99 6.90 -5.78
CA GLY A 58 11.29 7.42 -6.21
C GLY A 58 11.42 7.66 -7.72
N GLN A 59 10.47 7.19 -8.54
CA GLN A 59 10.41 7.51 -9.98
C GLN A 59 9.54 8.75 -10.23
N HIS A 60 9.94 9.85 -9.64
CA HIS A 60 9.61 11.20 -10.08
C HIS A 60 10.80 12.10 -9.76
N VAL A 61 11.94 11.85 -10.43
CA VAL A 61 12.65 12.79 -11.33
C VAL A 61 13.48 11.97 -12.32
#